data_AF-A0A7W1E0U9-F1
#
_entry.id   AF-A0A7W1E0U9-F1
#
_cell.length_a   1.000
_cell.length_b   1.000
_cell.length_c   1.000
_cell.angle_alpha   90.00
_cell.angle_beta   90.00
_cell.angle_gamma   90.00
#
_symmetry.space_group_name_H-M   'P 1'
#
loop_
_entity.id
_entity.type
_entity.pdbx_description
1 polymer ?
#
loop_
_entity_poly.entity_id
_entity_poly.type
_entity_poly.pdbx_seq_one_letter_code
_entity_poly.pdbx_strand_id
1 'polypeptide(L)'
;MSRVEYDEFGLFHENAEEYGLPYDGPPVVARRSVDLGDGRALSVLAWGEASPELVFLHGGAQNAHTWDTVALALRRPIVCLDLPGHGHSDGGRQGALGLAANAEDVAVAVRALAPNAAAVIGMSLGGVTTLALSRVAPELVRAMVLVDVTPGANAEKAAPIVAFINGPESLADFDEILARTIQFNPTRSAASLRRGILHNAVQ
;
A
#
# COMPACT_ATOMS: atom_id res chain seq x y z
N MET A 1 22.81 10.67 -16.69
CA MET A 1 21.98 11.01 -15.52
C MET A 1 22.48 10.18 -14.34
N SER A 2 22.70 10.78 -13.17
CA SER A 2 23.13 10.07 -11.97
C SER A 2 21.93 9.34 -11.36
N ARG A 3 22.01 8.01 -11.26
CA ARG A 3 21.01 7.18 -10.58
C ARG A 3 21.00 7.57 -9.09
N VAL A 4 19.81 7.80 -8.51
CA VAL A 4 19.72 8.02 -7.07
C VAL A 4 19.86 6.67 -6.39
N GLU A 5 20.82 6.55 -5.48
CA GLU A 5 20.96 5.35 -4.64
C GLU A 5 19.69 5.20 -3.78
N TYR A 6 19.02 4.06 -3.91
CA TYR A 6 17.74 3.78 -3.24
C TYR A 6 17.88 2.54 -2.37
N ASP A 7 17.81 2.76 -1.05
CA ASP A 7 17.60 1.73 -0.04
C ASP A 7 16.15 1.82 0.43
N GLU A 8 15.36 0.81 0.06
CA GLU A 8 13.92 0.70 0.36
C GLU A 8 13.62 0.90 1.86
N PHE A 9 14.52 0.40 2.73
CA PHE A 9 14.34 0.42 4.19
C PHE A 9 15.19 1.49 4.88
N GLY A 10 15.98 2.26 4.12
CA GLY A 10 16.87 3.28 4.64
C GLY A 10 16.16 4.52 5.16
N LEU A 11 14.91 4.76 4.75
CA LEU A 11 14.20 6.04 4.95
C LEU A 11 13.29 6.08 6.21
N PHE A 12 13.28 5.04 7.04
CA PHE A 12 12.39 4.99 8.20
C PHE A 12 12.71 6.04 9.29
N HIS A 13 13.98 6.42 9.42
CA HIS A 13 14.39 7.46 10.37
C HIS A 13 13.75 8.82 10.02
N GLU A 14 13.65 9.16 8.73
CA GLU A 14 12.97 10.38 8.27
C GLU A 14 11.46 10.34 8.57
N ASN A 15 10.82 9.18 8.39
CA ASN A 15 9.40 9.00 8.76
C ASN A 15 9.18 9.18 10.26
N ALA A 16 10.08 8.65 11.09
CA ALA A 16 9.97 8.80 12.53
C ALA A 16 10.18 10.24 12.98
N GLU A 17 11.19 10.93 12.43
CA GLU A 17 11.48 12.34 12.73
C GLU A 17 10.30 13.26 12.38
N GLU A 18 9.70 13.11 11.18
CA GLU A 18 8.59 13.96 10.73
C GLU A 18 7.38 13.91 11.67
N TYR A 19 7.14 12.77 12.31
CA TYR A 19 5.99 12.55 13.19
C TYR A 19 6.36 12.47 14.69
N GLY A 20 7.61 12.76 15.05
CA GLY A 20 8.09 12.70 16.44
C GLY A 20 7.99 11.31 17.08
N LEU A 21 8.15 10.25 16.29
CA LEU A 21 8.10 8.87 16.77
C LEU A 21 9.47 8.44 17.34
N PRO A 22 9.51 7.59 18.39
CA PRO A 22 10.76 7.01 18.86
C PRO A 22 11.46 6.17 17.78
N TYR A 23 12.75 6.40 17.58
CA TYR A 23 13.57 5.67 16.61
C TYR A 23 14.88 5.19 17.24
N ASP A 24 14.88 3.94 17.69
CA ASP A 24 16.03 3.32 18.38
C ASP A 24 17.00 2.64 17.38
N GLY A 25 16.63 2.60 16.11
CA GLY A 25 17.34 1.92 15.02
C GLY A 25 16.39 1.43 13.93
N PRO A 26 16.91 0.82 12.86
CA PRO A 26 16.09 0.25 11.79
C PRO A 26 15.10 -0.79 12.34
N PRO A 27 13.80 -0.70 11.98
CA PRO A 27 12.81 -1.70 12.37
C PRO A 27 13.11 -3.04 11.68
N VAL A 28 12.64 -4.13 12.30
CA VAL A 28 12.60 -5.42 11.61
C VAL A 28 11.45 -5.40 10.62
N VAL A 29 11.78 -5.31 9.34
CA VAL A 29 10.83 -5.35 8.24
C VAL A 29 11.50 -6.01 7.03
N ALA A 30 10.72 -6.75 6.26
CA ALA A 30 11.22 -7.32 5.03
C ALA A 30 10.13 -7.48 3.98
N ARG A 31 10.52 -7.33 2.71
CA ARG A 31 9.66 -7.64 1.57
C ARG A 31 9.50 -9.16 1.42
N ARG A 32 8.28 -9.59 1.14
CA ARG A 32 7.89 -10.97 0.89
C ARG A 32 7.04 -11.01 -0.38
N SER A 33 7.11 -12.13 -1.08
CA SER A 33 6.28 -12.41 -2.25
C SER A 33 5.37 -13.59 -1.94
N VAL A 34 4.10 -13.49 -2.27
CA VAL A 34 3.09 -14.54 -2.13
C VAL A 34 2.66 -14.97 -3.52
N ASP A 35 2.92 -16.24 -3.85
CA ASP A 35 2.44 -16.87 -5.08
C ASP A 35 0.90 -17.03 -5.05
N LEU A 36 0.24 -16.55 -6.11
CA LEU A 36 -1.21 -16.65 -6.29
C LEU A 36 -1.65 -17.97 -6.95
N GLY A 37 -0.71 -18.82 -7.34
CA GLY A 37 -0.94 -20.13 -7.95
C GLY A 37 -1.26 -20.09 -9.45
N ASP A 38 -1.23 -18.92 -10.07
CA ASP A 38 -1.46 -18.70 -11.50
C ASP A 38 -0.28 -18.02 -12.21
N GLY A 39 0.90 -18.08 -11.59
CA GLY A 39 2.13 -17.45 -12.10
C GLY A 39 2.27 -15.96 -11.77
N ARG A 40 1.27 -15.38 -11.08
CA ARG A 40 1.35 -14.03 -10.50
C ARG A 40 1.72 -14.11 -9.02
N ALA A 41 2.24 -13.01 -8.49
CA ALA A 41 2.51 -12.86 -7.07
C ALA A 41 2.09 -11.50 -6.52
N LEU A 42 1.73 -11.47 -5.23
CA LEU A 42 1.57 -10.23 -4.48
C LEU A 42 2.79 -9.98 -3.61
N SER A 43 3.23 -8.73 -3.59
CA SER A 43 4.28 -8.27 -2.70
C SER A 43 3.71 -7.74 -1.39
N VAL A 44 4.44 -7.97 -0.30
CA VAL A 44 4.04 -7.62 1.06
C VAL A 44 5.24 -7.11 1.84
N LEU A 45 5.06 -6.05 2.63
CA LEU A 45 5.98 -5.69 3.70
C LEU A 45 5.55 -6.39 4.98
N ALA A 46 6.36 -7.32 5.47
CA ALA A 46 6.17 -7.99 6.74
C ALA A 46 7.00 -7.30 7.83
N TRP A 47 6.33 -6.76 8.82
CA TRP A 47 6.94 -6.05 9.95
C TRP A 47 6.96 -6.96 11.18
N GLY A 48 8.08 -6.97 11.90
CA GLY A 48 8.33 -7.87 13.02
C GLY A 48 8.62 -9.32 12.60
N GLU A 49 8.92 -10.16 13.59
CA GLU A 49 9.27 -11.59 13.37
C GLU A 49 8.16 -12.56 13.77
N ALA A 50 7.18 -12.10 14.55
CA ALA A 50 6.06 -12.93 15.01
C ALA A 50 4.91 -12.96 13.99
N SER A 51 3.90 -13.80 14.25
CA SER A 51 2.72 -13.88 13.41
C SER A 51 1.99 -12.52 13.32
N PRO A 52 1.68 -12.02 12.11
CA PRO A 52 1.03 -10.72 11.94
C PRO A 52 -0.33 -10.64 12.65
N GLU A 53 -0.50 -9.57 13.42
CA GLU A 53 -1.73 -9.27 14.15
C GLU A 53 -2.73 -8.50 13.30
N LEU A 54 -2.26 -7.73 12.32
CA LEU A 54 -3.07 -6.83 11.50
C LEU A 54 -2.63 -6.87 10.03
N VAL A 55 -3.60 -6.65 9.14
CA VAL A 55 -3.39 -6.57 7.69
C VAL A 55 -3.75 -5.15 7.23
N PHE A 56 -2.89 -4.54 6.41
CA PHE A 56 -3.09 -3.19 5.86
C PHE A 56 -3.13 -3.18 4.34
N LEU A 57 -4.15 -2.52 3.78
CA LEU A 57 -4.38 -2.34 2.34
C LEU A 57 -4.40 -0.84 1.99
N HIS A 58 -3.50 -0.42 1.10
CA HIS A 58 -3.37 0.98 0.68
C HIS A 58 -4.48 1.42 -0.32
N GLY A 59 -4.56 2.71 -0.63
CA GLY A 59 -5.47 3.28 -1.63
C GLY A 59 -4.97 3.16 -3.08
N GLY A 60 -5.74 3.64 -4.06
CA GLY A 60 -5.32 3.57 -5.47
C GLY A 60 -4.06 4.41 -5.74
N ALA A 61 -3.21 3.95 -6.66
CA ALA A 61 -1.94 4.60 -7.04
C ALA A 61 -0.96 4.82 -5.85
N GLN A 62 -1.03 3.95 -4.86
CA GLN A 62 -0.12 3.90 -3.71
C GLN A 62 0.53 2.50 -3.61
N ASN A 63 1.25 2.24 -2.53
CA ASN A 63 1.85 0.94 -2.23
C ASN A 63 1.93 0.70 -0.70
N ALA A 64 2.49 -0.42 -0.27
CA ALA A 64 2.62 -0.87 1.10
C ALA A 64 3.29 0.17 2.03
N HIS A 65 4.23 0.98 1.54
CA HIS A 65 4.91 2.02 2.33
C HIS A 65 4.00 3.17 2.77
N THR A 66 2.77 3.23 2.25
CA THR A 66 1.72 4.13 2.77
C THR A 66 1.52 3.96 4.29
N TRP A 67 1.80 2.77 4.80
CA TRP A 67 1.60 2.40 6.19
C TRP A 67 2.85 2.49 7.05
N ASP A 68 4.01 2.94 6.53
CA ASP A 68 5.27 2.98 7.27
C ASP A 68 5.16 3.74 8.60
N THR A 69 4.59 4.95 8.58
CA THR A 69 4.41 5.76 9.79
C THR A 69 3.51 5.05 10.81
N VAL A 70 2.48 4.35 10.34
CA VAL A 70 1.59 3.57 11.20
C VAL A 70 2.31 2.34 11.76
N ALA A 71 3.09 1.63 10.95
CA ALA A 71 3.90 0.50 11.37
C ALA A 71 4.90 0.88 12.47
N LEU A 72 5.63 1.99 12.25
CA LEU A 72 6.58 2.56 13.20
C LEU A 72 5.89 2.97 14.51
N ALA A 73 4.69 3.55 14.46
CA ALA A 73 3.94 3.92 15.65
C ALA A 73 3.36 2.71 16.41
N LEU A 74 2.91 1.69 15.69
CA LEU A 74 2.31 0.49 16.29
C LEU A 74 3.35 -0.42 16.95
N ARG A 75 4.55 -0.55 16.37
CA ARG A 75 5.63 -1.46 16.81
C ARG A 75 5.12 -2.88 17.08
N ARG A 76 4.23 -3.37 16.21
CA ARG A 76 3.58 -4.67 16.28
C ARG A 76 3.88 -5.51 15.03
N PRO A 77 3.79 -6.84 15.12
CA PRO A 77 3.84 -7.70 13.93
C PRO A 77 2.66 -7.42 13.02
N ILE A 78 2.89 -6.93 11.81
CA ILE A 78 1.84 -6.57 10.85
C ILE A 78 2.29 -6.89 9.43
N VAL A 79 1.31 -6.97 8.51
CA VAL A 79 1.60 -7.04 7.07
C VAL A 79 0.92 -5.91 6.32
N CYS A 80 1.65 -5.29 5.40
CA CYS A 80 1.15 -4.25 4.51
C CYS A 80 1.29 -4.78 3.08
N LEU A 81 0.16 -4.97 2.39
CA LEU A 81 0.15 -5.57 1.06
C LEU A 81 0.24 -4.49 0.00
N ASP A 82 1.04 -4.73 -1.04
CA ASP A 82 0.88 -4.09 -2.33
C ASP A 82 -0.34 -4.73 -3.02
N LEU A 83 -1.38 -3.95 -3.31
CA LEU A 83 -2.55 -4.44 -4.03
C LEU A 83 -2.18 -4.86 -5.46
N PRO A 84 -2.98 -5.73 -6.13
CA PRO A 84 -2.72 -6.10 -7.52
C PRO A 84 -2.49 -4.88 -8.42
N GLY A 85 -1.43 -4.91 -9.23
CA GLY A 85 -1.01 -3.82 -10.12
C GLY A 85 -0.40 -2.60 -9.43
N HIS A 86 -0.04 -2.69 -8.16
CA HIS A 86 0.58 -1.62 -7.39
C HIS A 86 1.89 -2.09 -6.75
N GLY A 87 2.77 -1.15 -6.43
CA GLY A 87 4.06 -1.43 -5.80
C GLY A 87 4.84 -2.51 -6.55
N HIS A 88 5.16 -3.61 -5.87
CA HIS A 88 5.88 -4.75 -6.46
C HIS A 88 4.98 -5.96 -6.72
N SER A 89 3.65 -5.80 -6.65
CA SER A 89 2.69 -6.85 -6.97
C SER A 89 2.44 -6.92 -8.48
N ASP A 90 2.24 -8.13 -8.99
CA ASP A 90 1.77 -8.34 -10.35
C ASP A 90 0.35 -7.77 -10.55
N GLY A 91 -0.02 -7.54 -11.81
CA GLY A 91 -1.35 -7.06 -12.20
C GLY A 91 -2.50 -8.04 -11.91
N GLY A 92 -3.74 -7.53 -11.93
CA GLY A 92 -4.94 -8.35 -11.75
C GLY A 92 -5.20 -9.33 -12.92
N ARG A 93 -5.99 -10.39 -12.67
CA ARG A 93 -6.43 -11.32 -13.73
C ARG A 93 -7.15 -10.54 -14.84
N GLN A 94 -6.62 -10.61 -16.07
CA GLN A 94 -7.23 -10.02 -17.29
C GLN A 94 -7.49 -8.50 -17.26
N GLY A 95 -6.62 -7.70 -16.64
CA GLY A 95 -6.69 -6.23 -16.76
C GLY A 95 -7.96 -5.58 -16.18
N ALA A 96 -8.81 -6.35 -15.50
CA ALA A 96 -10.01 -5.82 -14.85
C ALA A 96 -9.66 -5.40 -13.42
N LEU A 97 -9.93 -4.13 -13.11
CA LEU A 97 -10.01 -3.56 -11.75
C LEU A 97 -11.22 -4.13 -10.98
N GLY A 98 -11.46 -5.43 -11.10
CA GLY A 98 -12.56 -6.12 -10.45
C GLY A 98 -12.27 -6.21 -8.97
N LEU A 99 -12.96 -5.41 -8.16
CA LEU A 99 -12.82 -5.40 -6.69
C LEU A 99 -12.91 -6.81 -6.07
N ALA A 100 -13.74 -7.68 -6.65
CA ALA A 100 -13.85 -9.08 -6.24
C ALA A 100 -12.58 -9.90 -6.56
N ALA A 101 -12.00 -9.76 -7.75
CA ALA A 101 -10.76 -10.42 -8.12
C ALA A 101 -9.58 -9.93 -7.25
N ASN A 102 -9.52 -8.63 -6.97
CA ASN A 102 -8.53 -8.09 -6.03
C ASN A 102 -8.70 -8.69 -4.62
N ALA A 103 -9.94 -8.86 -4.16
CA ALA A 103 -10.22 -9.47 -2.88
C ALA A 103 -9.85 -10.97 -2.84
N GLU A 104 -10.06 -11.70 -3.93
CA GLU A 104 -9.63 -13.11 -4.06
C GLU A 104 -8.11 -13.25 -3.98
N ASP A 105 -7.37 -12.41 -4.71
CA ASP A 105 -5.90 -12.41 -4.66
C ASP A 105 -5.39 -12.02 -3.26
N VAL A 106 -5.99 -10.99 -2.64
CA VAL A 106 -5.69 -10.60 -1.24
C VAL A 106 -6.00 -11.72 -0.26
N ALA A 107 -7.08 -12.48 -0.46
CA ALA A 107 -7.42 -13.60 0.41
C ALA A 107 -6.34 -14.68 0.43
N VAL A 108 -5.67 -14.93 -0.71
CA VAL A 108 -4.52 -15.85 -0.79
C VAL A 108 -3.38 -15.36 0.10
N ALA A 109 -3.00 -14.09 -0.03
CA ALA A 109 -1.94 -13.48 0.79
C ALA A 109 -2.27 -13.46 2.29
N VAL A 110 -3.50 -13.10 2.65
CA VAL A 110 -3.92 -13.07 4.05
C VAL A 110 -3.94 -14.49 4.65
N ARG A 111 -4.40 -15.51 3.93
CA ARG A 111 -4.32 -16.91 4.41
C ARG A 111 -2.89 -17.37 4.64
N ALA A 112 -1.99 -17.01 3.73
CA ALA A 112 -0.60 -17.44 3.80
C ALA A 112 0.18 -16.77 4.94
N LEU A 113 -0.02 -15.46 5.13
CA LEU A 113 0.83 -14.66 6.02
C LEU A 113 0.16 -14.32 7.35
N ALA A 114 -1.15 -14.11 7.35
CA ALA A 114 -1.87 -13.54 8.49
C ALA A 114 -3.26 -14.20 8.71
N PRO A 115 -3.38 -15.54 8.72
CA PRO A 115 -4.68 -16.23 8.82
C PRO A 115 -5.41 -15.94 10.14
N ASN A 116 -4.67 -15.45 11.14
CA ASN A 116 -5.17 -15.13 12.46
C ASN A 116 -5.23 -13.64 12.77
N ALA A 117 -5.08 -12.77 11.77
CA ALA A 117 -5.16 -11.33 11.97
C ALA A 117 -6.46 -10.93 12.67
N ALA A 118 -6.35 -10.02 13.63
CA ALA A 118 -7.48 -9.50 14.38
C ALA A 118 -8.33 -8.54 13.55
N ALA A 119 -7.72 -7.82 12.61
CA ALA A 119 -8.41 -6.89 11.73
C ALA A 119 -7.72 -6.70 10.37
N VAL A 120 -8.52 -6.30 9.39
CA VAL A 120 -8.06 -5.80 8.09
C VAL A 120 -8.37 -4.30 8.01
N ILE A 121 -7.34 -3.50 7.78
CA ILE A 121 -7.40 -2.04 7.69
C ILE A 121 -7.24 -1.66 6.22
N GLY A 122 -8.21 -0.93 5.67
CA GLY A 122 -8.19 -0.56 4.26
C GLY A 122 -8.45 0.93 4.05
N MET A 123 -7.60 1.57 3.25
CA MET A 123 -7.76 2.96 2.81
C MET A 123 -8.33 3.02 1.40
N SER A 124 -9.36 3.84 1.15
CA SER A 124 -9.89 4.08 -0.20
C SER A 124 -10.11 2.77 -1.01
N LEU A 125 -9.34 2.53 -2.09
CA LEU A 125 -9.35 1.26 -2.83
C LEU A 125 -9.19 0.04 -1.93
N GLY A 126 -8.19 0.02 -1.04
CA GLY A 126 -7.99 -1.05 -0.06
C GLY A 126 -9.15 -1.20 0.91
N GLY A 127 -9.87 -0.12 1.21
CA GLY A 127 -11.10 -0.17 2.01
C GLY A 127 -12.26 -0.83 1.25
N VAL A 128 -12.45 -0.52 -0.03
CA VAL A 128 -13.43 -1.25 -0.87
C VAL A 128 -13.03 -2.71 -1.07
N THR A 129 -11.73 -3.00 -1.25
CA THR A 129 -11.20 -4.37 -1.29
C THR A 129 -11.44 -5.11 0.01
N THR A 130 -11.32 -4.45 1.18
CA THR A 130 -11.64 -5.04 2.48
C THR A 130 -13.11 -5.43 2.59
N LEU A 131 -14.03 -4.59 2.08
CA LEU A 131 -15.46 -4.90 2.01
C LEU A 131 -15.77 -6.07 1.06
N ALA A 132 -15.05 -6.18 -0.05
CA ALA A 132 -15.18 -7.32 -0.96
C ALA A 132 -14.60 -8.60 -0.34
N LEU A 133 -13.46 -8.49 0.37
CA LEU A 133 -12.82 -9.58 1.10
C LEU A 133 -13.74 -10.17 2.15
N SER A 134 -14.49 -9.33 2.90
CA SER A 134 -15.44 -9.82 3.89
C SER A 134 -16.62 -10.59 3.28
N ARG A 135 -16.82 -10.52 1.96
CA ARG A 135 -17.80 -11.36 1.25
C ARG A 135 -17.17 -12.64 0.68
N VAL A 136 -15.96 -12.54 0.12
CA VAL A 136 -15.26 -13.66 -0.55
C VAL A 136 -14.63 -14.62 0.46
N ALA A 137 -14.10 -14.10 1.55
CA ALA A 137 -13.40 -14.84 2.60
C ALA A 137 -13.72 -14.25 3.99
N PRO A 138 -14.99 -14.32 4.43
CA PRO A 138 -15.44 -13.72 5.70
C PRO A 138 -14.64 -14.22 6.91
N GLU A 139 -14.09 -15.44 6.85
CA GLU A 139 -13.26 -16.03 7.91
C GLU A 139 -11.96 -15.24 8.18
N LEU A 140 -11.50 -14.47 7.19
CA LEU A 140 -10.27 -13.66 7.28
C LEU A 140 -10.52 -12.25 7.81
N VAL A 141 -11.78 -11.83 7.95
CA VAL A 141 -12.14 -10.45 8.32
C VAL A 141 -12.93 -10.45 9.63
N ARG A 142 -12.22 -10.63 10.75
CA ARG A 142 -12.79 -10.63 12.11
C ARG A 142 -13.25 -9.23 12.54
N ALA A 143 -12.52 -8.22 12.10
CA ALA A 143 -12.87 -6.80 12.22
C ALA A 143 -12.31 -6.06 11.00
N MET A 144 -12.90 -4.91 10.68
CA MET A 144 -12.40 -4.03 9.61
C MET A 144 -12.33 -2.58 10.08
N VAL A 145 -11.30 -1.87 9.60
CA VAL A 145 -11.18 -0.42 9.75
C VAL A 145 -11.13 0.20 8.35
N LEU A 146 -12.05 1.11 8.08
CA LEU A 146 -12.19 1.77 6.80
C LEU A 146 -11.69 3.20 6.92
N VAL A 147 -10.63 3.53 6.18
CA VAL A 147 -10.02 4.86 6.16
C VAL A 147 -10.43 5.58 4.88
N ASP A 148 -11.15 6.69 5.05
CA ASP A 148 -11.54 7.59 3.96
C ASP A 148 -12.27 6.89 2.80
N VAL A 149 -13.22 6.01 3.15
CA VAL A 149 -14.07 5.32 2.19
C VAL A 149 -15.46 5.09 2.80
N THR A 150 -16.50 5.20 1.97
CA THR A 150 -17.88 4.91 2.35
C THR A 150 -18.52 3.92 1.38
N PRO A 151 -19.50 3.11 1.83
CA PRO A 151 -20.34 2.34 0.91
C PRO A 151 -20.98 3.24 -0.16
N GLY A 152 -21.11 2.76 -1.39
CA GLY A 152 -21.83 3.47 -2.46
C GLY A 152 -20.99 4.44 -3.29
N ALA A 153 -19.66 4.28 -3.32
CA ALA A 153 -18.85 4.82 -4.41
C ALA A 153 -19.32 4.22 -5.74
N ASN A 154 -19.82 5.07 -6.65
CA ASN A 154 -20.22 4.67 -7.99
C ASN A 154 -19.21 5.23 -9.01
N ALA A 155 -19.24 4.70 -10.23
CA ALA A 155 -18.32 5.10 -11.30
C ALA A 155 -18.29 6.63 -11.53
N GLU A 156 -19.44 7.28 -11.37
CA GLU A 156 -19.60 8.73 -11.52
C GLU A 156 -18.85 9.53 -10.44
N LYS A 157 -18.94 9.11 -9.17
CA LYS A 157 -18.21 9.74 -8.06
C LYS A 157 -16.72 9.40 -8.06
N ALA A 158 -16.33 8.27 -8.66
CA ALA A 158 -14.94 7.87 -8.79
C ALA A 158 -14.22 8.50 -10.00
N ALA A 159 -14.95 9.02 -10.98
CA ALA A 159 -14.39 9.52 -12.24
C ALA A 159 -13.26 10.57 -12.07
N PRO A 160 -13.35 11.56 -11.15
CA PRO A 160 -12.26 12.51 -10.93
C PRO A 160 -10.99 11.85 -10.36
N ILE A 161 -11.15 10.85 -9.49
CA ILE A 161 -10.04 10.09 -8.89
C ILE A 161 -9.39 9.21 -9.97
N VAL A 162 -10.19 8.53 -10.78
CA VAL A 162 -9.72 7.71 -11.91
C VAL A 162 -8.96 8.56 -12.93
N ALA A 163 -9.44 9.77 -13.25
CA ALA A 163 -8.75 10.68 -14.16
C ALA A 163 -7.40 11.17 -13.62
N PHE A 164 -7.28 11.35 -12.30
CA PHE A 164 -6.00 11.70 -11.66
C PHE A 164 -5.01 10.54 -11.69
N ILE A 165 -5.47 9.32 -11.41
CA ILE A 165 -4.64 8.09 -11.49
C ILE A 165 -4.14 7.88 -12.92
N ASN A 166 -4.96 8.14 -13.94
CA ASN A 166 -4.59 8.03 -15.36
C ASN A 166 -3.80 9.24 -15.89
N GLY A 167 -3.11 9.98 -15.02
CA GLY A 167 -2.17 11.02 -15.43
C GLY A 167 -0.99 10.47 -16.25
N PRO A 168 -0.03 11.33 -16.68
CA PRO A 168 1.09 10.89 -17.51
C PRO A 168 1.89 9.76 -16.84
N GLU A 169 2.05 8.64 -17.54
CA GLU A 169 2.74 7.42 -17.05
C GLU A 169 4.25 7.62 -16.85
N SER A 170 4.83 8.68 -17.42
CA SER A 170 6.24 9.04 -17.27
C SER A 170 6.45 10.56 -17.30
N LEU A 171 7.50 11.02 -16.62
CA LEU A 171 7.99 12.40 -16.62
C LEU A 171 9.50 12.39 -16.90
N ALA A 172 10.09 13.53 -17.28
CA ALA A 172 11.45 13.56 -17.80
C ALA A 172 12.51 13.23 -16.74
N ASP A 173 12.26 13.62 -15.48
CA ASP A 173 13.13 13.33 -14.34
C ASP A 173 12.37 13.36 -12.99
N PHE A 174 13.08 12.99 -11.92
CA PHE A 174 12.55 12.95 -10.56
C PHE A 174 12.10 14.33 -10.06
N ASP A 175 12.80 15.40 -10.44
CA ASP A 175 12.51 16.76 -9.98
C ASP A 175 11.19 17.27 -10.59
N GLU A 176 10.90 16.90 -11.84
CA GLU A 176 9.59 17.15 -12.45
C GLU A 176 8.45 16.39 -11.75
N ILE A 177 8.67 15.12 -11.35
CA ILE A 177 7.65 14.35 -10.59
C ILE A 177 7.41 15.02 -9.23
N LEU A 178 8.47 15.45 -8.54
CA LEU A 178 8.38 16.10 -7.23
C LEU A 178 7.68 17.46 -7.31
N ALA A 179 8.07 18.31 -8.27
CA ALA A 179 7.46 19.62 -8.48
C ALA A 179 5.96 19.49 -8.78
N ARG A 180 5.59 18.54 -9.64
CA ARG A 180 4.19 18.23 -9.94
C ARG A 180 3.45 17.74 -8.70
N THR A 181 4.04 16.81 -7.94
CA THR A 181 3.38 16.24 -6.76
C THR A 181 3.17 17.29 -5.66
N ILE A 182 4.09 18.24 -5.49
CA ILE A 182 3.94 19.40 -4.60
C ILE A 182 2.75 20.26 -5.03
N GLN A 183 2.61 20.54 -6.32
CA GLN A 183 1.51 21.35 -6.85
C GLN A 183 0.13 20.75 -6.51
N PHE A 184 0.02 19.42 -6.56
CA PHE A 184 -1.24 18.71 -6.27
C PHE A 184 -1.44 18.37 -4.78
N ASN A 185 -0.40 18.49 -3.93
CA ASN A 185 -0.45 18.14 -2.50
C ASN A 185 0.17 19.22 -1.61
N PRO A 186 -0.32 20.47 -1.63
CA PRO A 186 0.34 21.60 -0.97
C PRO A 186 0.39 21.50 0.57
N THR A 187 -0.40 20.60 1.16
CA THR A 187 -0.44 20.37 2.61
C THR A 187 0.58 19.31 3.09
N ARG A 188 1.22 18.58 2.19
CA ARG A 188 2.25 17.58 2.52
C ARG A 188 3.64 18.20 2.46
N SER A 189 4.53 17.78 3.35
CA SER A 189 5.93 18.22 3.33
C SER A 189 6.65 17.74 2.06
N ALA A 190 7.62 18.50 1.56
CA ALA A 190 8.40 18.11 0.39
C ALA A 190 9.16 16.78 0.63
N ALA A 191 9.60 16.53 1.87
CA ALA A 191 10.24 15.28 2.27
C ALA A 191 9.26 14.09 2.15
N SER A 192 8.03 14.24 2.66
CA SER A 192 6.98 13.21 2.55
C SER A 192 6.65 12.89 1.08
N LEU A 193 6.60 13.90 0.23
CA LEU A 193 6.33 13.71 -1.21
C LEU A 193 7.51 13.05 -1.92
N ARG A 194 8.74 13.46 -1.61
CA ARG A 194 9.97 12.86 -2.14
C ARG A 194 10.02 11.35 -1.83
N ARG A 195 9.80 10.97 -0.56
CA ARG A 195 9.75 9.55 -0.17
C ARG A 195 8.64 8.80 -0.90
N GLY A 196 7.44 9.39 -0.96
CA GLY A 196 6.32 8.81 -1.70
C GLY A 196 6.65 8.52 -3.17
N ILE A 197 7.36 9.41 -3.85
CA ILE A 197 7.78 9.21 -5.25
C ILE A 197 8.83 8.11 -5.35
N LEU A 198 9.84 8.10 -4.48
CA LEU A 198 10.89 7.07 -4.47
C LEU A 198 10.32 5.66 -4.29
N HIS A 199 9.24 5.50 -3.53
CA HIS A 199 8.58 4.21 -3.36
C HIS A 199 7.68 3.81 -4.54
N ASN A 200 7.25 4.75 -5.39
CA ASN A 200 6.24 4.50 -6.44
C ASN A 200 6.80 4.59 -7.87
N ALA A 201 7.92 5.27 -8.10
CA ALA A 201 8.47 5.51 -9.43
C ALA A 201 9.67 4.59 -9.71
N VAL A 202 9.71 4.01 -10.92
CA VAL A 202 10.86 3.28 -11.43
C VAL A 202 11.79 4.26 -12.16
N GLN A 203 13.10 4.14 -11.94
CA GLN A 203 14.16 4.91 -12.64
C GLN A 203 14.68 4.17 -13.86
#